data_AF-A0A7V0NYK6-F1
#
_entry.id   AF-A0A7V0NYK6-F1
#
_cell.length_a   1.000
_cell.length_b   1.000
_cell.length_c   1.000
_cell.angle_alpha   90.00
_cell.angle_beta   90.00
_cell.angle_gamma   90.00
#
_symmetry.space_group_name_H-M   'P 1'
#
loop_
_entity.id
_entity.type
_entity.pdbx_description
1 polymer ?
#
loop_
_entity_poly.entity_id
_entity_poly.type
_entity_poly.pdbx_seq_one_letter_code
_entity_poly.pdbx_strand_id
1 'polypeptide(L)'
;MLNPHKEKKDKSALEAERRYNLALKFTESGLNDQAIDALNKSIEAKSDIAKSYILLGFLLLEDKEADAALDAFNKAIKLEPGSHDAKTGIGGALILKGDLDGAIEILNDAAKANPYPQKTYYELGMAYELKGEKDSAIKMYKKALDKIVKKKILPSSMSK
;
A
#
# COMPACT_ATOMS: atom_id res chain seq x y z
N MET A 1 22.57 30.51 15.90
CA MET A 1 23.21 29.79 14.78
C MET A 1 22.58 28.41 14.69
N LEU A 2 21.99 28.05 13.55
CA LEU A 2 21.42 26.72 13.34
C LEU A 2 22.54 25.67 13.19
N ASN A 3 22.31 24.46 13.67
CA ASN A 3 23.29 23.36 13.67
C ASN A 3 23.46 22.81 12.24
N PRO A 4 24.67 22.82 11.64
CA PRO A 4 24.92 22.36 10.27
C PRO A 4 24.46 20.91 10.01
N HIS A 5 24.49 20.04 11.02
CA HIS A 5 23.99 18.66 10.92
C HIS A 5 22.46 18.60 10.80
N LYS A 6 21.75 19.51 11.47
CA LYS A 6 20.28 19.62 11.38
C LYS A 6 19.87 20.13 10.00
N GLU A 7 20.55 21.15 9.49
CA GLU A 7 20.30 21.69 8.14
C GLU A 7 20.53 20.67 7.01
N LYS A 8 21.58 19.84 7.11
CA LYS A 8 21.85 18.79 6.12
C LYS A 8 20.78 17.69 6.16
N LYS A 9 20.35 17.28 7.36
CA LYS A 9 19.26 16.29 7.55
C LYS A 9 17.94 16.80 6.99
N ASP A 10 17.63 18.08 7.19
CA ASP A 10 16.41 18.73 6.70
C ASP A 10 16.42 18.84 5.16
N LYS A 11 17.58 19.11 4.54
CA LYS A 11 17.73 19.12 3.07
C LYS A 11 17.53 17.74 2.44
N SER A 12 18.13 16.69 3.02
CA SER A 12 17.96 15.31 2.53
C SER A 12 16.50 14.84 2.62
N ALA A 13 15.79 15.19 3.71
CA ALA A 13 14.38 14.88 3.85
C ALA A 13 13.51 15.61 2.82
N LEU A 14 13.77 16.90 2.59
CA LEU A 14 13.05 17.67 1.59
C LEU A 14 13.28 17.15 0.17
N GLU A 15 14.52 16.79 -0.18
CA GLU A 15 14.82 16.21 -1.50
C GLU A 15 14.10 14.86 -1.67
N ALA A 16 14.17 13.99 -0.68
CA ALA A 16 13.51 12.69 -0.72
C ALA A 16 11.99 12.83 -0.89
N GLU A 17 11.36 13.80 -0.23
CA GLU A 17 9.94 14.09 -0.37
C GLU A 17 9.58 14.67 -1.75
N ARG A 18 10.40 15.56 -2.30
CA ARG A 18 10.21 16.08 -3.67
C ARG A 18 10.28 14.96 -4.71
N ARG A 19 11.24 14.04 -4.56
CA ARG A 19 11.39 12.86 -5.42
C ARG A 19 10.21 11.91 -5.31
N TYR A 20 9.70 11.68 -4.10
CA TYR A 20 8.47 10.91 -3.90
C TYR A 20 7.27 11.56 -4.61
N ASN A 21 7.09 12.88 -4.45
CA ASN A 21 6.00 13.60 -5.12
C ASN A 21 6.13 13.58 -6.65
N LEU A 22 7.36 13.62 -7.17
CA LEU A 22 7.62 13.44 -8.61
C LEU A 22 7.24 12.03 -9.07
N ALA A 23 7.60 11.00 -8.30
CA ALA A 23 7.20 9.62 -8.60
C ALA A 23 5.69 9.46 -8.67
N LEU A 24 4.93 10.06 -7.73
CA LEU A 24 3.47 10.06 -7.78
C LEU A 24 2.94 10.63 -9.11
N LYS A 25 3.52 11.73 -9.61
CA LYS A 25 3.11 12.34 -10.88
C LYS A 25 3.43 11.44 -12.09
N PHE A 26 4.55 10.72 -12.04
CA PHE A 26 4.86 9.73 -13.05
C PHE A 26 3.90 8.54 -13.01
N THR A 27 3.58 8.01 -11.83
CA THR A 27 2.57 6.94 -11.66
C THR A 27 1.20 7.38 -12.17
N GLU A 28 0.73 8.58 -11.84
CA GLU A 28 -0.53 9.15 -12.36
C GLU A 28 -0.53 9.25 -13.90
N SER A 29 0.64 9.38 -14.52
CA SER A 29 0.82 9.47 -15.97
C SER A 29 1.10 8.12 -16.64
N GLY A 30 1.12 7.01 -15.90
CA GLY A 30 1.47 5.68 -16.41
C GLY A 30 2.95 5.49 -16.77
N LEU A 31 3.81 6.38 -16.30
CA LEU A 31 5.25 6.40 -16.57
C LEU A 31 6.01 5.61 -15.50
N ASN A 32 5.78 4.30 -15.45
CA ASN A 32 6.22 3.43 -14.35
C ASN A 32 7.75 3.40 -14.18
N ASP A 33 8.52 3.31 -15.26
CA ASP A 33 10.00 3.33 -15.20
C ASP A 33 10.53 4.63 -14.56
N GLN A 34 9.99 5.78 -14.97
CA GLN A 34 10.37 7.07 -14.38
C GLN A 34 9.92 7.20 -12.92
N ALA A 35 8.77 6.62 -12.56
CA ALA A 35 8.32 6.57 -11.17
C ALA A 35 9.28 5.76 -10.30
N ILE A 36 9.70 4.58 -10.76
CA ILE A 36 10.67 3.72 -10.07
C ILE A 36 12.02 4.43 -9.90
N ASP A 37 12.55 5.07 -10.94
CA ASP A 37 13.79 5.87 -10.85
C ASP A 37 13.67 7.00 -9.82
N ALA A 38 12.55 7.74 -9.83
CA ALA A 38 12.29 8.80 -8.87
C ALA A 38 12.17 8.27 -7.42
N LEU A 39 11.57 7.09 -7.22
CA LEU A 39 11.49 6.43 -5.92
C LEU A 39 12.84 5.96 -5.41
N ASN A 40 13.66 5.38 -6.27
CA ASN A 40 15.03 4.98 -5.90
C ASN A 40 15.84 6.21 -5.46
N LYS A 41 15.75 7.33 -6.19
CA LYS A 41 16.39 8.59 -5.78
C LYS A 41 15.81 9.18 -4.50
N SER A 42 14.51 8.98 -4.23
CA SER A 42 13.89 9.33 -2.94
C SER A 42 14.52 8.52 -1.81
N ILE A 43 14.65 7.21 -1.99
CA ILE A 43 15.21 6.27 -1.02
C ILE A 43 16.72 6.52 -0.79
N GLU A 44 17.48 6.83 -1.85
CA GLU A 44 18.89 7.20 -1.77
C GLU A 44 19.09 8.51 -0.99
N ALA A 45 18.26 9.53 -1.26
CA ALA A 45 18.30 10.78 -0.54
C ALA A 45 17.96 10.59 0.94
N LYS A 46 16.98 9.72 1.23
CA LYS A 46 16.61 9.34 2.59
C LYS A 46 15.88 7.99 2.64
N SER A 47 16.52 7.00 3.24
CA SER A 47 16.02 5.62 3.27
C SER A 47 14.93 5.34 4.30
N ASP A 48 14.42 6.34 5.02
CA ASP A 48 13.46 6.18 6.12
C ASP A 48 12.02 6.62 5.76
N ILE A 49 11.73 6.76 4.47
CA ILE A 49 10.41 7.15 3.96
C ILE A 49 9.61 5.90 3.59
N ALA A 50 8.76 5.43 4.50
CA ALA A 50 7.91 4.26 4.30
C ALA A 50 7.07 4.35 3.02
N LYS A 51 6.45 5.52 2.76
CA LYS A 51 5.63 5.77 1.55
C LYS A 51 6.38 5.53 0.23
N SER A 52 7.68 5.79 0.16
CA SER A 52 8.48 5.55 -1.05
C SER A 52 8.63 4.05 -1.33
N TYR A 53 8.89 3.26 -0.29
CA TYR A 53 8.94 1.80 -0.43
C TYR A 53 7.58 1.18 -0.73
N ILE A 54 6.50 1.72 -0.17
CA ILE A 54 5.13 1.25 -0.45
C ILE A 54 4.81 1.45 -1.93
N LEU A 55 5.02 2.66 -2.47
CA LEU A 55 4.74 2.93 -3.88
C LEU A 55 5.63 2.09 -4.80
N LEU A 56 6.90 1.93 -4.46
CA LEU A 56 7.83 1.08 -5.21
C LEU A 56 7.33 -0.37 -5.23
N GLY A 57 6.92 -0.91 -4.09
CA GLY A 57 6.37 -2.26 -4.00
C GLY A 57 5.12 -2.45 -4.86
N PHE A 58 4.22 -1.46 -4.93
CA PHE A 58 3.04 -1.54 -5.79
C PHE A 58 3.38 -1.52 -7.28
N LEU A 59 4.32 -0.68 -7.71
CA LEU A 59 4.78 -0.67 -9.11
C LEU A 59 5.44 -2.01 -9.48
N LEU A 60 6.26 -2.58 -8.58
CA LEU A 60 6.86 -3.90 -8.78
C LEU A 60 5.82 -5.03 -8.87
N LEU A 61 4.69 -4.91 -8.14
CA LEU A 61 3.58 -5.86 -8.28
C LEU A 61 2.89 -5.75 -9.65
N GLU A 62 2.73 -4.55 -10.18
CA GLU A 62 2.20 -4.35 -11.54
C GLU A 62 3.09 -5.02 -12.59
N ASP A 63 4.40 -4.95 -12.39
CA ASP A 63 5.41 -5.63 -13.22
C ASP A 63 5.57 -7.13 -12.91
N LYS A 64 4.77 -7.66 -11.97
CA LYS A 64 4.79 -9.07 -11.50
C LYS A 64 6.10 -9.51 -10.84
N GLU A 65 6.92 -8.56 -10.39
CA GLU A 65 8.17 -8.76 -9.65
C GLU A 65 7.88 -9.01 -8.17
N ALA A 66 7.23 -10.14 -7.85
CA ALA A 66 6.69 -10.40 -6.52
C ALA A 66 7.75 -10.41 -5.40
N ASP A 67 8.95 -10.93 -5.66
CA ASP A 67 10.04 -10.97 -4.67
C ASP A 67 10.59 -9.57 -4.37
N ALA A 68 10.81 -8.76 -5.40
CA ALA A 68 11.25 -7.38 -5.24
C ALA A 68 10.18 -6.53 -4.54
N ALA A 69 8.91 -6.77 -4.85
CA ALA A 69 7.79 -6.13 -4.16
C ALA A 69 7.74 -6.49 -2.67
N LEU A 70 7.90 -7.76 -2.31
CA LEU A 70 7.99 -8.22 -0.92
C LEU A 70 9.11 -7.51 -0.17
N ASP A 71 10.30 -7.41 -0.77
CA ASP A 71 11.44 -6.71 -0.17
C ASP A 71 11.13 -5.23 0.09
N ALA A 72 10.49 -4.55 -0.86
CA ALA A 72 10.08 -3.16 -0.71
C ALA A 72 9.05 -3.01 0.42
N PHE A 73 7.98 -3.81 0.44
CA PHE A 73 6.97 -3.73 1.51
C PHE A 73 7.53 -4.12 2.89
N ASN A 74 8.44 -5.08 2.98
CA ASN A 74 9.10 -5.43 4.23
C ASN A 74 9.96 -4.28 4.77
N LYS A 75 10.63 -3.53 3.89
CA LYS A 75 11.32 -2.29 4.29
C LYS A 75 10.33 -1.22 4.78
N ALA A 76 9.19 -1.06 4.11
CA ALA A 76 8.13 -0.16 4.58
C ALA A 76 7.61 -0.56 5.97
N ILE A 77 7.34 -1.85 6.22
CA ILE A 77 6.86 -2.35 7.53
C ILE A 77 7.91 -2.14 8.63
N LYS A 78 9.20 -2.28 8.33
CA LYS A 78 10.26 -1.99 9.33
C LYS A 78 10.27 -0.52 9.75
N LEU A 79 9.92 0.40 8.84
CA LEU A 79 9.84 1.83 9.10
C LEU A 79 8.51 2.22 9.76
N GLU A 80 7.41 1.58 9.33
CA GLU A 80 6.06 1.84 9.80
C GLU A 80 5.31 0.50 10.02
N PRO A 81 5.46 -0.13 11.19
CA PRO A 81 4.87 -1.45 11.47
C PRO A 81 3.33 -1.50 11.39
N GLY A 82 2.69 -0.34 11.54
CA GLY A 82 1.24 -0.17 11.44
C GLY A 82 0.70 0.03 10.03
N SER A 83 1.56 0.06 9.00
CA SER A 83 1.13 0.36 7.63
C SER A 83 0.26 -0.77 7.05
N HIS A 84 -1.05 -0.57 7.03
CA HIS A 84 -2.00 -1.50 6.41
C HIS A 84 -1.84 -1.58 4.89
N ASP A 85 -1.33 -0.52 4.26
CA ASP A 85 -1.06 -0.50 2.82
C ASP A 85 0.12 -1.42 2.47
N ALA A 86 1.20 -1.35 3.25
CA ALA A 86 2.32 -2.27 3.09
C ALA A 86 1.91 -3.73 3.34
N LYS A 87 1.12 -4.01 4.38
CA LYS A 87 0.57 -5.36 4.63
C LYS A 87 -0.34 -5.84 3.49
N THR A 88 -1.15 -4.95 2.92
CA THR A 88 -1.98 -5.27 1.74
C THR A 88 -1.11 -5.59 0.54
N GLY A 89 -0.03 -4.85 0.32
CA GLY A 89 0.97 -5.13 -0.70
C GLY A 89 1.66 -6.48 -0.53
N ILE A 90 2.07 -6.85 0.69
CA ILE A 90 2.62 -8.18 1.00
C ILE A 90 1.62 -9.27 0.63
N GLY A 91 0.35 -9.09 1.00
CA GLY A 91 -0.71 -10.03 0.61
C GLY A 91 -0.83 -10.22 -0.90
N GLY A 92 -0.82 -9.13 -1.67
CA GLY A 92 -0.81 -9.19 -3.14
C GLY A 92 0.42 -9.94 -3.70
N ALA A 93 1.60 -9.71 -3.13
CA ALA A 93 2.81 -10.39 -3.55
C ALA A 93 2.77 -11.91 -3.24
N LEU A 94 2.25 -12.28 -2.07
CA LEU A 94 2.05 -13.69 -1.70
C LEU A 94 1.04 -14.39 -2.62
N ILE A 95 -0.02 -13.69 -3.04
CA ILE A 95 -0.95 -14.22 -4.05
C ILE A 95 -0.23 -14.52 -5.36
N LEU A 96 0.60 -13.59 -5.87
CA LEU A 96 1.38 -13.82 -7.09
C LEU A 96 2.33 -15.01 -6.97
N LYS A 97 2.86 -15.26 -5.77
CA LYS A 97 3.71 -16.42 -5.48
C LYS A 97 2.94 -17.72 -5.24
N GLY A 98 1.62 -17.67 -5.16
CA GLY A 98 0.76 -18.81 -4.86
C GLY A 98 0.72 -19.20 -3.38
N ASP A 99 1.31 -18.41 -2.48
CA ASP A 99 1.17 -18.59 -1.03
C ASP A 99 -0.15 -17.97 -0.56
N LEU A 100 -1.25 -18.66 -0.86
CA LEU A 100 -2.59 -18.17 -0.62
C LEU A 100 -2.94 -18.14 0.88
N ASP A 101 -2.43 -19.10 1.66
CA ASP A 101 -2.69 -19.13 3.10
C ASP A 101 -1.97 -17.97 3.81
N GLY A 102 -0.69 -17.73 3.49
CA GLY A 102 0.05 -16.58 3.99
C GLY A 102 -0.58 -15.25 3.57
N ALA A 103 -1.05 -15.15 2.31
CA ALA A 103 -1.77 -13.98 1.82
C ALA A 103 -3.05 -13.72 2.63
N ILE A 104 -3.86 -14.76 2.87
CA ILE A 104 -5.11 -14.64 3.63
C ILE A 104 -4.85 -14.17 5.06
N GLU A 105 -3.81 -14.70 5.72
CA GLU A 105 -3.44 -14.29 7.08
C GLU A 105 -3.10 -12.81 7.16
N ILE A 106 -2.14 -12.35 6.33
CA ILE A 106 -1.66 -10.97 6.39
C ILE A 106 -2.72 -9.96 5.94
N LEU A 107 -3.56 -10.32 4.96
CA LEU A 107 -4.63 -9.46 4.48
C LEU A 107 -5.77 -9.34 5.50
N ASN A 108 -6.07 -10.40 6.26
CA ASN A 108 -7.04 -10.32 7.35
C ASN A 108 -6.55 -9.37 8.46
N ASP A 109 -5.25 -9.39 8.79
CA ASP A 109 -4.67 -8.43 9.74
C ASP A 109 -4.74 -6.99 9.19
N ALA A 110 -4.34 -6.79 7.93
CA ALA A 110 -4.42 -5.48 7.27
C ALA A 110 -5.85 -4.91 7.26
N ALA A 111 -6.85 -5.74 6.95
CA ALA A 111 -8.25 -5.31 6.87
C ALA A 111 -8.84 -4.90 8.22
N LYS A 112 -8.37 -5.49 9.34
CA LYS A 112 -8.82 -5.12 10.69
C LYS A 112 -8.31 -3.74 11.11
N ALA A 113 -7.10 -3.38 10.68
CA ALA A 113 -6.45 -2.13 11.05
C ALA A 113 -6.79 -0.97 10.09
N ASN A 114 -7.26 -1.26 8.88
CA ASN A 114 -7.50 -0.28 7.84
C ASN A 114 -8.92 0.34 7.93
N PRO A 115 -9.06 1.68 8.10
CA PRO A 115 -10.35 2.36 8.03
C PRO A 115 -11.03 2.30 6.65
N TYR A 116 -10.26 2.04 5.59
CA TYR A 116 -10.71 1.95 4.19
C TYR A 116 -10.21 0.64 3.53
N PRO A 117 -10.71 -0.53 3.99
CA PRO A 117 -10.17 -1.84 3.63
C PRO A 117 -10.67 -2.38 2.27
N GLN A 118 -11.28 -1.56 1.41
CA GLN A 118 -11.94 -2.03 0.18
C GLN A 118 -10.96 -2.79 -0.73
N LYS A 119 -9.76 -2.24 -0.95
CA LYS A 119 -8.71 -2.93 -1.71
C LYS A 119 -8.30 -4.23 -1.02
N THR A 120 -8.06 -4.20 0.28
CA THR A 120 -7.66 -5.40 1.05
C THR A 120 -8.72 -6.50 0.97
N TYR A 121 -10.01 -6.16 1.01
CA TYR A 121 -11.10 -7.12 0.83
C TYR A 121 -11.17 -7.67 -0.59
N TYR A 122 -10.83 -6.87 -1.61
CA TYR A 122 -10.71 -7.37 -2.97
C TYR A 122 -9.58 -8.40 -3.08
N GLU A 123 -8.39 -8.10 -2.54
CA GLU A 123 -7.26 -9.05 -2.52
C GLU A 123 -7.61 -10.34 -1.75
N LEU A 124 -8.33 -10.25 -0.61
CA LEU A 124 -8.83 -11.42 0.11
C LEU A 124 -9.79 -12.26 -0.75
N GLY A 125 -10.68 -11.60 -1.49
CA GLY A 125 -11.57 -12.28 -2.43
C GLY A 125 -10.81 -13.08 -3.46
N MET A 126 -9.78 -12.46 -4.06
CA MET A 126 -8.89 -13.09 -5.04
C MET A 126 -8.13 -14.27 -4.45
N ALA A 127 -7.57 -14.12 -3.24
CA ALA A 127 -6.86 -15.21 -2.57
C ALA A 127 -7.77 -16.41 -2.30
N TYR A 128 -8.98 -16.18 -1.77
CA TYR A 128 -9.97 -17.25 -1.55
C TYR A 128 -10.43 -17.90 -2.85
N GLU A 129 -10.61 -17.13 -3.92
CA GLU A 129 -11.00 -17.63 -5.22
C GLU A 129 -9.93 -18.57 -5.81
N LEU A 130 -8.67 -18.16 -5.78
CA LEU A 130 -7.54 -18.98 -6.24
C LEU A 130 -7.37 -20.25 -5.40
N LYS A 131 -7.77 -20.21 -4.13
CA LYS A 131 -7.78 -21.38 -3.23
C LYS A 131 -8.99 -22.31 -3.46
N GLY A 132 -9.96 -21.89 -4.26
CA GLY A 132 -11.20 -22.63 -4.53
C GLY A 132 -12.31 -22.41 -3.50
N GLU A 133 -12.12 -21.53 -2.53
CA GLU A 133 -13.09 -21.20 -1.48
C GLU A 133 -14.12 -20.16 -1.95
N LYS A 134 -15.01 -20.56 -2.86
CA LYS A 134 -15.92 -19.65 -3.58
C LYS A 134 -16.82 -18.81 -2.68
N ASP A 135 -17.37 -19.39 -1.61
CA ASP A 135 -18.26 -18.67 -0.69
C ASP A 135 -17.51 -17.57 0.09
N SER A 136 -16.29 -17.88 0.52
CA SER A 136 -15.38 -16.92 1.17
C SER A 136 -15.03 -15.79 0.20
N ALA A 137 -14.71 -16.11 -1.06
CA ALA A 137 -14.39 -15.14 -2.09
C ALA A 137 -15.55 -14.16 -2.33
N ILE A 138 -16.76 -14.67 -2.57
CA ILE A 138 -17.98 -13.86 -2.78
C ILE A 138 -18.23 -12.94 -1.59
N LYS A 139 -18.05 -13.45 -0.36
CA LYS A 139 -18.22 -12.65 0.85
C LYS A 139 -17.23 -11.49 0.90
N MET A 140 -15.96 -11.71 0.56
CA MET A 140 -14.94 -10.67 0.57
C MET A 140 -15.13 -9.65 -0.55
N TYR A 141 -15.46 -10.09 -1.77
CA TYR A 141 -15.79 -9.16 -2.86
C TYR A 141 -17.00 -8.28 -2.54
N LYS A 142 -18.03 -8.82 -1.88
CA LYS A 142 -19.17 -8.01 -1.40
C LYS A 142 -18.74 -6.94 -0.40
N LYS A 143 -17.81 -7.27 0.51
CA LYS A 143 -17.24 -6.28 1.44
C LYS A 143 -16.40 -5.22 0.72
N ALA A 144 -15.67 -5.59 -0.34
CA ALA A 144 -14.89 -4.63 -1.13
C ALA A 144 -15.77 -3.57 -1.82
N LEU A 145 -17.01 -3.94 -2.17
CA LEU A 145 -18.00 -3.03 -2.76
C LEU A 145 -18.77 -2.21 -1.73
N ASP A 146 -18.67 -2.54 -0.44
CA ASP A 146 -19.41 -1.85 0.60
C ASP A 146 -18.88 -0.42 0.74
N LYS A 147 -19.67 0.54 0.29
CA LYS A 147 -19.38 1.95 0.45
C LYS A 147 -19.62 2.29 1.93
N ILE A 148 -18.57 2.72 2.63
CA ILE A 148 -18.65 3.34 3.98
C ILE A 148 -19.62 4.55 4.02
N VAL A 149 -20.21 4.95 2.89
CA VAL A 149 -21.18 6.05 2.74
C VAL A 149 -22.48 5.86 3.55
N LYS A 150 -22.79 4.68 4.09
CA LYS A 150 -23.90 4.57 5.06
C LYS A 150 -23.40 4.76 6.49
N LYS A 151 -23.70 5.94 7.06
CA LYS A 151 -23.99 6.18 8.50
C LYS A 151 -22.92 6.93 9.33
N LYS A 152 -22.69 8.23 9.09
CA LYS A 152 -22.51 9.20 10.20
C LYS A 152 -22.79 10.69 9.93
N ILE A 153 -23.37 11.09 8.79
CA ILE A 153 -23.88 12.48 8.62
C ILE A 153 -25.16 12.47 7.79
N LEU A 154 -26.28 12.06 8.39
CA LEU A 154 -27.60 12.63 8.10
C LEU A 154 -28.43 12.41 9.37
N PRO A 155 -28.65 13.45 10.20
CA PRO A 155 -29.65 13.36 11.25
C PRO A 155 -31.00 13.04 10.63
N SER A 156 -31.66 12.04 11.19
CA SER A 156 -33.02 11.60 10.90
C SER A 156 -34.06 12.62 11.39
N SER A 157 -33.97 13.86 10.92
CA SER A 157 -34.91 14.94 11.29
C SER A 157 -35.01 16.01 10.19
N MET A 158 -35.63 15.63 9.08
CA MET A 158 -36.51 16.48 8.27
C MET A 158 -37.50 15.51 7.60
N SER A 159 -38.33 14.77 8.34
CA SER A 159 -39.64 15.17 8.88
C SER A 159 -40.49 15.99 7.92
N LYS A 160 -41.40 15.29 7.25
CA LYS A 160 -42.63 15.73 6.55
C LYS A 160 -42.47 16.60 5.31
#